data_AF-A0A350X5U6-F1
#
_entry.id   AF-A0A350X5U6-F1
#
_cell.length_a   1.000
_cell.length_b   1.000
_cell.length_c   1.000
_cell.angle_alpha   90.00
_cell.angle_beta   90.00
_cell.angle_gamma   90.00
#
_symmetry.space_group_name_H-M   'P 1'
#
loop_
_entity.id
_entity.type
_entity.pdbx_description
1 polymer ?
#
loop_
_entity_poly.entity_id
_entity_poly.type
_entity_poly.pdbx_seq_one_letter_code
_entity_poly.pdbx_strand_id
1 'polypeptide(L)'
;EGAQQPQSTGLASKLTDAVPLPPVAHSQAKPGEAAKIQNLDVPVLQVILSGGTVEQWQAQFQGLSPRDMAMNVALPEVDGRIITRAVSFKAVKTQNSQLETDVVIYQPQLDRIEFVADLAANWVRLRQTPPQKRRIALILANYPCRDGRLANGVGLDTPQSCVEILKALQQAGYWVENIPATGDELIQRLTAGVTNDPEGQQLRPAMQQLSFEEYQEYFATLPVEVQKEISDRWGIGNGSWVMGHREETPLPITNSQFPIPGIQLGNIFVGIQPSRGYDLDPSLNYHAPDLEPPHHYLAFYYWVRKHFGCHAIAHIGKHGNLEWLPGKSVALSHKCYPEIALGALPHLYPFIVNDPGEGSAAKRRAQAVIIDHLTPPMTRAELYGPLQQLESLIDEYYEAQSLDPSRLPAIKYRISQLVEKENLHIDLQIANRQENRLPITNYQLPITQLDGYLCELKEAQIRDGLHIFGQCPQGRQLRDLIVAIARHPGIGRIGLTRALAQDFGLDFDPLTADLSTLIDQTRQILPNSFPGSAWERDPRGSASPKRRQSLPNSFPGSAWERDPRGSASPNLAPFGKECRTVGDVVEILEEYAAQLVEQLISERQHHTCTRATQRELDWIRSHLLPA
;
A
#
# COMPACT_ATOMS: atom_id res chain seq x y z
N GLU A 1 26.52 53.78 -32.46
CA GLU A 1 26.92 52.65 -31.61
C GLU A 1 26.00 52.62 -30.40
N GLY A 2 25.01 51.73 -30.44
CA GLY A 2 24.00 51.61 -29.39
C GLY A 2 23.59 50.15 -29.30
N ALA A 3 23.82 49.53 -28.16
CA ALA A 3 23.31 48.22 -27.81
C ALA A 3 22.87 48.26 -26.35
N GLN A 4 21.55 48.21 -26.17
CA GLN A 4 20.86 48.14 -24.89
C GLN A 4 21.10 46.77 -24.23
N GLN A 5 21.48 46.77 -22.96
CA GLN A 5 21.39 45.60 -22.08
C GLN A 5 19.92 45.37 -21.70
N PRO A 6 19.40 44.13 -21.70
CA PRO A 6 18.04 43.86 -21.28
C PRO A 6 17.93 43.91 -19.74
N GLN A 7 17.01 44.74 -19.26
CA GLN A 7 16.62 44.89 -17.86
C GLN A 7 15.94 43.61 -17.34
N SER A 8 16.57 42.91 -16.38
CA SER A 8 15.96 41.82 -15.58
C SER A 8 15.60 42.25 -14.15
N THR A 9 15.29 43.54 -13.94
CA THR A 9 15.12 44.16 -12.62
C THR A 9 13.66 44.32 -12.19
N GLY A 10 12.84 43.27 -12.35
CA GLY A 10 11.40 43.32 -12.04
C GLY A 10 10.95 42.60 -10.76
N LEU A 11 11.50 41.41 -10.49
CA LEU A 11 11.00 40.52 -9.42
C LEU A 11 11.89 40.52 -8.18
N ALA A 12 13.21 40.50 -8.37
CA ALA A 12 14.19 40.46 -7.27
C ALA A 12 14.19 41.75 -6.43
N SER A 13 13.99 42.91 -7.05
CA SER A 13 13.88 44.20 -6.36
C SER A 13 12.55 44.39 -5.61
N LYS A 14 11.49 43.69 -6.02
CA LYS A 14 10.19 43.74 -5.33
C LYS A 14 10.12 42.85 -4.10
N LEU A 15 11.00 41.85 -3.99
CA LEU A 15 11.12 40.99 -2.81
C LEU A 15 11.95 41.63 -1.69
N THR A 16 12.85 42.57 -2.02
CA THR A 16 13.66 43.28 -1.02
C THR A 16 12.89 44.36 -0.24
N ASP A 17 11.80 44.88 -0.81
CA ASP A 17 10.93 45.89 -0.19
C ASP A 17 9.69 45.29 0.52
N ALA A 18 9.55 43.96 0.50
CA ALA A 18 8.48 43.29 1.22
C ALA A 18 8.81 43.32 2.72
N VAL A 19 8.06 44.13 3.49
CA VAL A 19 8.02 44.02 4.95
C VAL A 19 7.75 42.55 5.29
N PRO A 20 8.62 41.87 6.07
CA PRO A 20 8.35 40.51 6.48
C PRO A 20 7.08 40.53 7.31
N LEU A 21 5.98 40.04 6.75
CA LEU A 21 4.84 39.66 7.56
C LEU A 21 5.37 38.63 8.57
N PRO A 22 5.05 38.77 9.87
CA PRO A 22 5.46 37.79 10.86
C PRO A 22 5.02 36.40 10.37
N PRO A 23 5.85 35.36 10.54
CA PRO A 23 5.42 34.01 10.25
C PRO A 23 4.10 33.79 11.00
N VAL A 24 3.06 33.38 10.29
CA VAL A 24 1.80 32.98 10.92
C VAL A 24 2.19 31.87 11.88
N ALA A 25 2.22 32.20 13.17
CA ALA A 25 2.41 31.22 14.22
C ALA A 25 1.21 30.29 14.13
N HIS A 26 1.43 29.09 13.59
CA HIS A 26 0.41 28.06 13.62
C HIS A 26 0.27 27.57 15.06
N SER A 27 -0.59 28.24 15.83
CA SER A 27 -1.45 27.52 16.76
C SER A 27 -2.16 26.43 15.96
N GLN A 28 -2.31 25.23 16.51
CA GLN A 28 -3.20 24.19 15.98
C GLN A 28 -4.39 24.85 15.30
N ALA A 29 -4.49 24.74 13.98
CA ALA A 29 -5.51 25.43 13.21
C ALA A 29 -6.85 25.14 13.89
N LYS A 30 -7.52 26.20 14.37
CA LYS A 30 -8.87 26.04 14.91
C LYS A 30 -9.70 25.36 13.82
N PRO A 31 -10.52 24.34 14.13
CA PRO A 31 -11.38 23.70 13.14
C PRO A 31 -12.21 24.79 12.44
N GLY A 32 -11.84 25.07 11.17
CA GLY A 32 -12.32 26.24 10.41
C GLY A 32 -11.27 26.91 9.49
N GLU A 33 -9.98 26.92 9.83
CA GLU A 33 -8.95 27.52 8.95
C GLU A 33 -8.51 26.61 7.80
N ALA A 34 -8.35 25.30 8.05
CA ALA A 34 -8.12 24.31 6.98
C ALA A 34 -9.24 24.33 5.92
N ALA A 35 -10.49 24.53 6.35
CA ALA A 35 -11.65 24.67 5.48
C ALA A 35 -11.58 25.90 4.56
N LYS A 36 -10.90 26.99 4.97
CA LYS A 36 -10.75 28.20 4.12
C LYS A 36 -9.76 28.00 2.98
N ILE A 37 -8.69 27.22 3.20
CA ILE A 37 -7.69 26.93 2.17
C ILE A 37 -8.23 25.89 1.18
N GLN A 38 -8.97 24.89 1.65
CA GLN A 38 -9.62 23.89 0.79
C GLN A 38 -10.55 24.51 -0.26
N ASN A 39 -11.25 25.59 0.09
CA ASN A 39 -12.15 26.31 -0.82
C ASN A 39 -11.43 27.04 -1.97
N LEU A 40 -10.12 27.24 -1.90
CA LEU A 40 -9.36 27.90 -2.96
C LEU A 40 -9.09 26.97 -4.15
N ASP A 41 -9.17 25.64 -3.94
CA ASP A 41 -8.89 24.63 -4.98
C ASP A 41 -7.54 24.86 -5.69
N VAL A 42 -6.48 25.20 -4.95
CA VAL A 42 -5.14 25.44 -5.52
C VAL A 42 -4.05 24.64 -4.81
N PRO A 43 -2.95 24.27 -5.49
CA PRO A 43 -1.78 23.70 -4.83
C PRO A 43 -1.18 24.69 -3.83
N VAL A 44 -0.95 24.26 -2.59
CA VAL A 44 -0.30 25.06 -1.55
C VAL A 44 1.10 24.49 -1.31
N LEU A 45 2.12 25.29 -1.63
CA LEU A 45 3.52 24.93 -1.47
C LEU A 45 4.05 25.39 -0.10
N GLN A 46 4.64 24.48 0.66
CA GLN A 46 5.30 24.81 1.91
C GLN A 46 6.70 25.35 1.63
N VAL A 47 6.86 26.67 1.74
CA VAL A 47 8.14 27.39 1.63
C VAL A 47 8.81 27.41 2.99
N ILE A 48 9.99 26.78 3.10
CA ILE A 48 10.62 26.54 4.41
C ILE A 48 11.60 27.68 4.73
N LEU A 49 11.42 28.31 5.89
CA LEU A 49 12.35 29.30 6.45
C LEU A 49 13.10 28.65 7.61
N SER A 50 14.31 28.16 7.34
CA SER A 50 15.07 27.34 8.29
C SER A 50 15.56 28.16 9.49
N GLY A 51 15.38 27.62 10.71
CA GLY A 51 15.91 28.23 11.92
C GLY A 51 17.43 28.05 12.09
N GLY A 52 18.08 27.19 11.30
CA GLY A 52 19.52 26.98 11.29
C GLY A 52 20.26 27.85 10.27
N THR A 53 21.59 27.75 10.26
CA THR A 53 22.43 28.46 9.28
C THR A 53 22.58 27.67 7.98
N VAL A 54 23.01 28.32 6.89
CA VAL A 54 23.22 27.67 5.60
C VAL A 54 24.38 26.67 5.67
N GLU A 55 25.41 26.96 6.44
CA GLU A 55 26.59 26.09 6.63
C GLU A 55 26.18 24.79 7.32
N GLN A 56 25.33 24.87 8.35
CA GLN A 56 24.78 23.69 9.03
C GLN A 56 23.95 22.84 8.07
N TRP A 57 23.07 23.47 7.29
CA TRP A 57 22.26 22.77 6.29
C TRP A 57 23.12 22.10 5.22
N GLN A 58 24.16 22.76 4.72
CA GLN A 58 25.06 22.21 3.71
C GLN A 58 25.83 21.00 4.24
N ALA A 59 26.39 21.09 5.45
CA ALA A 59 27.23 20.05 6.05
C ALA A 59 26.47 18.79 6.52
N GLN A 60 25.16 18.90 6.81
CA GLN A 60 24.40 17.80 7.41
C GLN A 60 23.45 17.11 6.41
N PHE A 61 23.34 15.79 6.49
CA PHE A 61 22.39 15.01 5.67
C PHE A 61 20.95 15.10 6.16
N GLN A 62 20.71 15.42 7.44
CA GLN A 62 19.34 15.54 7.97
C GLN A 62 18.53 16.67 7.30
N GLY A 63 19.21 17.71 6.83
CA GLY A 63 18.60 18.89 6.20
C GLY A 63 18.04 19.88 7.21
N LEU A 64 17.09 19.48 8.05
CA LEU A 64 16.45 20.39 9.02
C LEU A 64 16.66 19.95 10.47
N SER A 65 16.68 20.93 11.38
CA SER A 65 16.67 20.66 12.83
C SER A 65 15.37 19.95 13.24
N PRO A 66 15.33 19.21 14.36
CA PRO A 66 14.09 18.57 14.85
C PRO A 66 12.93 19.56 15.04
N ARG A 67 13.23 20.79 15.47
CA ARG A 67 12.25 21.86 15.60
C ARG A 67 11.69 22.28 14.24
N ASP A 68 12.56 22.48 13.26
CA ASP A 68 12.13 22.86 11.91
C ASP A 68 11.39 21.72 11.20
N MET A 69 11.76 20.46 11.45
CA MET A 69 11.02 19.30 10.98
C MET A 69 9.58 19.29 11.50
N ALA A 70 9.37 19.55 12.79
CA ALA A 70 8.03 19.61 13.35
C ALA A 70 7.22 20.77 12.76
N MET A 71 7.80 21.97 12.74
CA MET A 71 7.08 23.21 12.41
C MET A 71 6.90 23.44 10.90
N ASN A 72 7.88 23.07 10.08
CA ASN A 72 7.89 23.36 8.65
C ASN A 72 7.60 22.14 7.77
N VAL A 73 7.52 20.93 8.33
CA VAL A 73 7.27 19.70 7.56
C VAL A 73 6.09 18.94 8.11
N ALA A 74 6.19 18.36 9.31
CA ALA A 74 5.17 17.45 9.84
C ALA A 74 3.80 18.12 10.03
N LEU A 75 3.73 19.31 10.63
CA LEU A 75 2.47 20.04 10.78
C LEU A 75 1.89 20.49 9.41
N PRO A 76 2.67 21.10 8.50
CA PRO A 76 2.21 21.38 7.13
C PRO A 76 1.76 20.17 6.32
N GLU A 77 2.31 18.97 6.57
CA GLU A 77 1.86 17.73 5.92
C GLU A 77 0.42 17.36 6.30
N VAL A 78 0.01 17.65 7.55
CA VAL A 78 -1.36 17.46 8.05
C VAL A 78 -2.31 18.47 7.40
N ASP A 79 -1.84 19.69 7.12
CA ASP A 79 -2.58 20.70 6.35
C ASP A 79 -2.74 20.35 4.86
N GLY A 80 -2.08 19.29 4.38
CA GLY A 80 -2.09 18.89 2.96
C GLY A 80 -1.16 19.71 2.06
N ARG A 81 -0.17 20.43 2.63
CA ARG A 81 0.77 21.23 1.84
C ARG A 81 1.82 20.35 1.15
N ILE A 82 2.25 20.79 -0.03
CA ILE A 82 3.33 20.17 -0.79
C ILE A 82 4.66 20.63 -0.20
N ILE A 83 5.45 19.72 0.34
CA ILE A 83 6.75 20.03 0.93
C ILE A 83 7.76 20.36 -0.16
N THR A 84 8.42 21.53 -0.05
CA THR A 84 9.37 22.03 -1.06
C THR A 84 10.80 22.11 -0.55
N ARG A 85 11.38 23.31 -0.42
CA ARG A 85 12.79 23.57 -0.08
C ARG A 85 12.92 24.64 0.99
N ALA A 86 14.04 24.59 1.70
CA ALA A 86 14.49 25.67 2.58
C ALA A 86 15.05 26.81 1.72
N VAL A 87 14.30 27.91 1.62
CA VAL A 87 14.63 29.06 0.77
C VAL A 87 15.42 30.13 1.50
N SER A 88 15.48 30.06 2.82
CA SER A 88 16.25 30.98 3.65
C SER A 88 16.73 30.33 4.93
N PHE A 89 17.80 30.88 5.48
CA PHE A 89 18.50 30.39 6.68
C PHE A 89 18.84 31.55 7.60
N LYS A 90 18.96 31.31 8.90
CA LYS A 90 19.38 32.34 9.85
C LYS A 90 20.86 32.68 9.66
N ALA A 91 21.15 33.97 9.59
CA ALA A 91 22.51 34.51 9.54
C ALA A 91 22.62 35.75 10.45
N VAL A 92 23.77 35.92 11.10
CA VAL A 92 24.07 37.13 11.86
C VAL A 92 24.43 38.24 10.87
N LYS A 93 23.58 39.26 10.77
CA LYS A 93 23.83 40.40 9.87
C LYS A 93 24.89 41.33 10.45
N THR A 94 24.73 41.68 11.73
CA THR A 94 25.57 42.61 12.47
C THR A 94 25.37 42.38 13.96
N GLN A 95 26.41 42.62 14.76
CA GLN A 95 26.27 42.74 16.21
C GLN A 95 25.83 44.17 16.55
N ASN A 96 24.74 44.32 17.31
CA ASN A 96 24.32 45.62 17.80
C ASN A 96 25.06 45.93 19.10
N SER A 97 26.03 46.86 19.03
CA SER A 97 26.87 47.24 20.17
C SER A 97 26.11 47.91 21.32
N GLN A 98 24.95 48.53 21.07
CA GLN A 98 24.12 49.12 22.12
C GLN A 98 23.27 48.08 22.85
N LEU A 99 22.90 46.99 22.17
CA LEU A 99 22.10 45.91 22.73
C LEU A 99 22.95 44.70 23.17
N GLU A 100 24.26 44.75 22.92
CA GLU A 100 25.23 43.65 23.15
C GLU A 100 24.72 42.31 22.59
N THR A 101 24.03 42.33 21.45
CA THR A 101 23.36 41.16 20.88
C THR A 101 23.47 41.11 19.37
N ASP A 102 23.39 39.90 18.83
CA ASP A 102 23.42 39.66 17.39
C ASP A 102 22.06 39.96 16.76
N VAL A 103 22.07 40.75 15.67
CA VAL A 103 20.90 40.96 14.83
C VAL A 103 20.85 39.84 13.79
N VAL A 104 19.92 38.90 14.00
CA VAL A 104 19.74 37.74 13.13
C VAL A 104 18.68 38.02 12.08
N ILE A 105 18.99 37.72 10.82
CA ILE A 105 18.07 37.81 9.68
C ILE A 105 17.90 36.45 9.01
N TYR A 106 16.85 36.31 8.21
CA TYR A 106 16.75 35.23 7.24
C TYR A 106 17.45 35.64 5.94
N GLN A 107 18.58 35.02 5.66
CA GLN A 107 19.31 35.21 4.41
C GLN A 107 18.74 34.29 3.32
N PRO A 108 18.37 34.82 2.15
CA PRO A 108 17.83 34.03 1.06
C PRO A 108 18.89 33.13 0.41
N GLN A 109 18.46 31.94 0.00
CA GLN A 109 19.25 30.99 -0.78
C GLN A 109 18.66 30.89 -2.19
N LEU A 110 19.32 31.51 -3.17
CA LEU A 110 18.74 31.81 -4.50
C LEU A 110 18.33 30.55 -5.28
N ASP A 111 19.21 29.55 -5.38
CA ASP A 111 18.93 28.30 -6.11
C ASP A 111 17.73 27.53 -5.52
N ARG A 112 17.47 27.68 -4.21
CA ARG A 112 16.31 27.09 -3.54
C ARG A 112 15.04 27.88 -3.82
N ILE A 113 15.13 29.21 -3.89
CA ILE A 113 14.02 30.08 -4.29
C ILE A 113 13.61 29.76 -5.74
N GLU A 114 14.57 29.64 -6.64
CA GLU A 114 14.35 29.29 -8.05
C GLU A 114 13.61 27.95 -8.18
N PHE A 115 14.05 26.90 -7.45
CA PHE A 115 13.35 25.62 -7.45
C PHE A 115 11.87 25.74 -7.07
N VAL A 116 11.57 26.49 -6.00
CA VAL A 116 10.19 26.67 -5.52
C VAL A 116 9.37 27.48 -6.52
N ALA A 117 9.95 28.51 -7.13
CA ALA A 117 9.31 29.31 -8.17
C ALA A 117 9.01 28.48 -9.41
N ASP A 118 9.96 27.64 -9.85
CA ASP A 118 9.78 26.73 -10.98
C ASP A 118 8.70 25.68 -10.69
N LEU A 119 8.66 25.13 -9.47
CA LEU A 119 7.63 24.18 -9.07
C LEU A 119 6.24 24.82 -9.11
N ALA A 120 6.11 26.03 -8.57
CA ALA A 120 4.87 26.80 -8.64
C ALA A 120 4.47 27.09 -10.10
N ALA A 121 5.41 27.52 -10.93
CA ALA A 121 5.18 27.78 -12.34
C ALA A 121 4.73 26.52 -13.08
N ASN A 122 5.29 25.35 -12.76
CA ASN A 122 4.90 24.08 -13.38
C ASN A 122 3.50 23.62 -12.95
N TRP A 123 3.09 23.84 -11.70
CA TRP A 123 1.70 23.62 -11.27
C TRP A 123 0.71 24.55 -11.99
N VAL A 124 1.07 25.83 -12.14
CA VAL A 124 0.28 26.80 -12.92
C VAL A 124 0.19 26.38 -14.38
N ARG A 125 1.31 25.98 -14.99
CA ARG A 125 1.38 25.46 -16.36
C ARG A 125 0.47 24.24 -16.53
N LEU A 126 0.51 23.28 -15.60
CA LEU A 126 -0.38 22.11 -15.63
C LEU A 126 -1.86 22.52 -15.62
N ARG A 127 -2.24 23.48 -14.77
CA ARG A 127 -3.63 23.96 -14.70
C ARG A 127 -4.05 24.68 -15.97
N GLN A 128 -3.20 25.55 -16.53
CA GLN A 128 -3.49 26.37 -17.70
C GLN A 128 -3.49 25.57 -19.02
N THR A 129 -2.68 24.50 -19.13
CA THR A 129 -2.66 23.66 -20.32
C THR A 129 -3.99 22.90 -20.45
N PRO A 130 -4.69 22.98 -21.61
CA PRO A 130 -5.90 22.20 -21.86
C PRO A 130 -5.65 20.68 -21.78
N PRO A 131 -6.59 19.86 -21.25
CA PRO A 131 -6.39 18.42 -21.06
C PRO A 131 -5.81 17.67 -22.27
N GLN A 132 -6.27 17.98 -23.48
CA GLN A 132 -5.82 17.34 -24.73
C GLN A 132 -4.32 17.59 -25.02
N LYS A 133 -3.77 18.70 -24.53
CA LYS A 133 -2.36 19.10 -24.70
C LYS A 133 -1.48 18.73 -23.50
N ARG A 134 -2.07 18.26 -22.39
CA ARG A 134 -1.30 17.85 -21.21
C ARG A 134 -0.57 16.56 -21.52
N ARG A 135 0.73 16.56 -21.24
CA ARG A 135 1.60 15.38 -21.33
C ARG A 135 1.87 14.83 -19.95
N ILE A 136 1.50 13.59 -19.69
CA ILE A 136 1.65 12.94 -18.37
C ILE A 136 2.54 11.71 -18.52
N ALA A 137 3.46 11.52 -17.58
CA ALA A 137 4.26 10.30 -17.48
C ALA A 137 3.76 9.43 -16.32
N LEU A 138 3.44 8.16 -16.57
CA LEU A 138 3.10 7.15 -15.58
C LEU A 138 4.30 6.21 -15.45
N ILE A 139 4.97 6.20 -14.30
CA ILE A 139 6.21 5.47 -14.07
C ILE A 139 5.93 4.24 -13.20
N LEU A 140 6.24 3.06 -13.72
CA LEU A 140 6.05 1.77 -13.06
C LEU A 140 7.36 1.34 -12.39
N ALA A 141 7.31 0.98 -11.10
CA ALA A 141 8.48 0.46 -10.40
C ALA A 141 8.92 -0.88 -10.97
N ASN A 142 10.24 -1.13 -10.99
CA ASN A 142 10.82 -2.41 -11.38
C ASN A 142 12.02 -2.75 -10.52
N TYR A 143 11.77 -3.48 -9.44
CA TYR A 143 12.81 -3.98 -8.55
C TYR A 143 12.40 -5.32 -7.92
N PRO A 144 13.26 -6.35 -7.97
CA PRO A 144 14.51 -6.44 -8.75
C PRO A 144 14.31 -6.26 -10.27
N CYS A 145 15.39 -6.00 -11.03
CA CYS A 145 15.37 -5.69 -12.47
C CYS A 145 15.11 -6.91 -13.37
N ARG A 146 13.99 -7.59 -13.16
CA ARG A 146 13.52 -8.71 -13.99
C ARG A 146 12.14 -8.42 -14.53
N ASP A 147 11.82 -8.96 -15.70
CA ASP A 147 10.51 -8.75 -16.32
C ASP A 147 9.36 -9.29 -15.45
N GLY A 148 9.57 -10.41 -14.74
CA GLY A 148 8.61 -10.95 -13.78
C GLY A 148 8.38 -10.08 -12.53
N ARG A 149 9.09 -8.95 -12.41
CA ARG A 149 8.98 -7.96 -11.32
C ARG A 149 8.63 -6.57 -11.84
N LEU A 150 8.17 -6.46 -13.08
CA LEU A 150 7.67 -5.21 -13.63
C LEU A 150 6.39 -4.76 -12.91
N ALA A 151 6.24 -3.45 -12.77
CA ALA A 151 5.08 -2.83 -12.12
C ALA A 151 4.85 -3.33 -10.68
N ASN A 152 5.95 -3.52 -9.93
CA ASN A 152 5.86 -3.95 -8.53
C ASN A 152 5.11 -2.89 -7.70
N GLY A 153 4.06 -3.31 -7.00
CA GLY A 153 3.22 -2.44 -6.17
C GLY A 153 2.69 -3.21 -4.97
N VAL A 154 3.04 -2.77 -3.76
CA VAL A 154 2.59 -3.45 -2.54
C VAL A 154 1.07 -3.34 -2.40
N GLY A 155 0.36 -4.45 -2.54
CA GLY A 155 -1.10 -4.51 -2.39
C GLY A 155 -1.88 -3.81 -3.50
N LEU A 156 -1.23 -3.51 -4.63
CA LEU A 156 -1.86 -2.88 -5.79
C LEU A 156 -1.66 -3.78 -7.01
N ASP A 157 -2.72 -4.00 -7.78
CA ASP A 157 -2.62 -4.49 -9.14
C ASP A 157 -2.18 -3.30 -10.00
N THR A 158 -0.88 -3.02 -9.98
CA THR A 158 -0.30 -1.86 -10.67
C THR A 158 -0.58 -1.87 -12.18
N PRO A 159 -0.45 -3.01 -12.91
CA PRO A 159 -0.78 -3.04 -14.33
C PRO A 159 -2.23 -2.68 -14.61
N GLN A 160 -3.19 -3.31 -13.92
CA GLN A 160 -4.61 -3.00 -14.13
C GLN A 160 -4.94 -1.58 -13.67
N SER A 161 -4.37 -1.13 -12.55
CA SER A 161 -4.54 0.25 -12.06
C SER A 161 -4.04 1.28 -13.08
N CYS A 162 -2.91 1.02 -13.75
CA CYS A 162 -2.41 1.88 -14.81
C CYS A 162 -3.39 1.94 -16.00
N VAL A 163 -3.97 0.81 -16.39
CA VAL A 163 -5.02 0.76 -17.42
C VAL A 163 -6.25 1.57 -17.03
N GLU A 164 -6.72 1.46 -15.78
CA GLU A 164 -7.84 2.26 -15.28
C GLU A 164 -7.52 3.76 -15.23
N ILE A 165 -6.29 4.13 -14.86
CA ILE A 165 -5.82 5.53 -14.94
C ILE A 165 -5.84 6.03 -16.39
N LEU A 166 -5.38 5.24 -17.36
CA LEU A 166 -5.41 5.60 -18.78
C LEU A 166 -6.84 5.83 -19.28
N LYS A 167 -7.78 4.95 -18.91
CA LYS A 167 -9.21 5.09 -19.23
C LYS A 167 -9.79 6.36 -18.60
N ALA A 168 -9.51 6.62 -17.33
CA ALA A 168 -9.97 7.81 -16.63
C ALA A 168 -9.42 9.10 -17.25
N LEU A 169 -8.14 9.11 -17.65
CA LEU A 169 -7.52 10.23 -18.36
C LEU A 169 -8.20 10.48 -19.71
N GLN A 170 -8.47 9.44 -20.50
CA GLN A 170 -9.19 9.58 -21.76
C GLN A 170 -10.60 10.16 -21.56
N GLN A 171 -11.34 9.65 -20.57
CA GLN A 171 -12.67 10.17 -20.21
C GLN A 171 -12.63 11.63 -19.75
N ALA A 172 -11.56 12.04 -19.06
CA ALA A 172 -11.31 13.42 -18.66
C ALA A 172 -10.82 14.33 -19.82
N GLY A 173 -10.77 13.83 -21.05
CA GLY A 173 -10.43 14.59 -22.25
C GLY A 173 -8.94 14.73 -22.53
N TYR A 174 -8.07 13.92 -21.90
CA TYR A 174 -6.67 13.81 -22.29
C TYR A 174 -6.55 13.05 -23.61
N TRP A 175 -5.53 13.38 -24.42
CA TRP A 175 -5.26 12.63 -25.64
C TRP A 175 -4.48 11.35 -25.30
N VAL A 176 -5.21 10.24 -25.23
CA VAL A 176 -4.69 8.89 -24.98
C VAL A 176 -5.09 7.99 -26.14
N GLU A 177 -4.11 7.32 -26.74
CA GLU A 177 -4.31 6.44 -27.90
C GLU A 177 -4.02 4.98 -27.53
N ASN A 178 -4.67 4.04 -28.22
CA ASN A 178 -4.38 2.60 -28.14
C ASN A 178 -4.28 2.05 -26.70
N ILE A 179 -5.21 2.43 -25.82
CA ILE A 179 -5.23 1.97 -24.42
C ILE A 179 -5.28 0.43 -24.39
N PRO A 180 -4.40 -0.27 -23.64
CA PRO A 180 -4.49 -1.71 -23.45
C PRO A 180 -5.83 -2.10 -22.78
N ALA A 181 -6.41 -3.22 -23.20
CA ALA A 181 -7.67 -3.72 -22.65
C ALA A 181 -7.51 -4.21 -21.20
N THR A 182 -6.37 -4.82 -20.89
CA THR A 182 -6.06 -5.45 -19.59
C THR A 182 -4.66 -5.11 -19.11
N GLY A 183 -4.42 -5.29 -17.80
CA GLY A 183 -3.07 -5.22 -17.21
C GLY A 183 -2.08 -6.17 -17.87
N ASP A 184 -2.50 -7.38 -18.22
CA ASP A 184 -1.66 -8.36 -18.95
C ASP A 184 -1.22 -7.83 -20.31
N GLU A 185 -2.14 -7.23 -21.08
CA GLU A 185 -1.81 -6.65 -22.37
C GLU A 185 -0.83 -5.47 -22.21
N LEU A 186 -0.99 -4.66 -21.15
CA LEU A 186 -0.03 -3.60 -20.84
C LEU A 186 1.38 -4.18 -20.60
N ILE A 187 1.51 -5.24 -19.79
CA ILE A 187 2.80 -5.89 -19.53
C ILE A 187 3.38 -6.51 -20.80
N GLN A 188 2.55 -7.17 -21.62
CA GLN A 188 2.99 -7.74 -22.91
C GLN A 188 3.56 -6.66 -23.84
N ARG A 189 2.89 -5.51 -23.95
CA ARG A 189 3.35 -4.39 -24.78
C ARG A 189 4.64 -3.76 -24.25
N LEU A 190 4.78 -3.64 -22.92
CA LEU A 190 6.01 -3.13 -22.29
C LEU A 190 7.19 -4.08 -22.53
N THR A 191 6.97 -5.38 -22.35
CA THR A 191 7.99 -6.44 -22.53
C THR A 191 8.30 -6.75 -23.99
N ALA A 192 7.50 -6.28 -24.94
CA ALA A 192 7.85 -6.27 -26.37
C ALA A 192 8.95 -5.23 -26.70
N GLY A 193 9.14 -4.22 -25.85
CA GLY A 193 10.21 -3.23 -25.96
C GLY A 193 11.35 -3.48 -24.97
N VAL A 194 12.37 -2.63 -25.04
CA VAL A 194 13.49 -2.65 -24.08
C VAL A 194 12.97 -2.45 -22.64
N THR A 195 13.44 -3.30 -21.72
CA THR A 195 13.16 -3.21 -20.27
C THR A 195 14.48 -3.14 -19.50
N ASN A 196 14.43 -3.14 -18.17
CA ASN A 196 15.63 -3.25 -17.35
C ASN A 196 16.17 -4.70 -17.24
N ASP A 197 15.49 -5.70 -17.83
CA ASP A 197 15.95 -7.10 -17.77
C ASP A 197 17.16 -7.30 -18.69
N PRO A 198 18.34 -7.68 -18.16
CA PRO A 198 19.54 -7.84 -18.96
C PRO A 198 19.40 -8.87 -20.09
N GLU A 199 18.59 -9.92 -19.91
CA GLU A 199 18.44 -10.99 -20.89
C GLU A 199 17.75 -10.53 -22.19
N GLY A 200 16.83 -9.57 -22.09
CA GLY A 200 16.06 -9.05 -23.22
C GLY A 200 16.68 -7.83 -23.90
N GLN A 201 17.69 -7.22 -23.29
CA GLN A 201 18.10 -5.84 -23.60
C GLN A 201 18.66 -5.65 -25.02
N GLN A 202 19.38 -6.65 -25.54
CA GLN A 202 19.96 -6.58 -26.90
C GLN A 202 19.01 -7.06 -28.00
N LEU A 203 17.90 -7.72 -27.63
CA LEU A 203 16.99 -8.36 -28.58
C LEU A 203 15.74 -7.53 -28.86
N ARG A 204 15.43 -6.57 -27.98
CA ARG A 204 14.17 -5.81 -28.02
C ARG A 204 14.39 -4.39 -28.54
N PRO A 205 13.47 -3.86 -29.35
CA PRO A 205 13.57 -2.49 -29.85
C PRO A 205 13.37 -1.47 -28.73
N ALA A 206 14.13 -0.37 -28.79
CA ALA A 206 13.89 0.81 -27.98
C ALA A 206 12.86 1.70 -28.69
N MET A 207 11.66 1.81 -28.12
CA MET A 207 10.57 2.61 -28.70
C MET A 207 10.75 4.11 -28.47
N GLN A 208 11.52 4.48 -27.44
CA GLN A 208 11.92 5.85 -27.15
C GLN A 208 13.42 5.86 -26.88
N GLN A 209 14.08 6.93 -27.30
CA GLN A 209 15.53 7.08 -27.22
C GLN A 209 15.91 8.54 -26.93
N LEU A 210 17.05 8.74 -26.26
CA LEU A 210 17.66 10.04 -26.03
C LEU A 210 19.05 10.04 -26.68
N SER A 211 19.40 11.06 -27.46
CA SER A 211 20.74 11.11 -28.06
C SER A 211 21.82 11.28 -27.00
N PHE A 212 23.01 10.72 -27.27
CA PHE A 212 24.13 10.86 -26.36
C PHE A 212 24.61 12.31 -26.23
N GLU A 213 24.62 13.05 -27.34
CA GLU A 213 24.99 14.47 -27.39
C GLU A 213 24.07 15.31 -26.49
N GLU A 214 22.75 15.16 -26.63
CA GLU A 214 21.75 15.86 -25.80
C GLU A 214 21.92 15.51 -24.31
N TYR A 215 22.21 14.24 -23.99
CA TYR A 215 22.50 13.84 -22.62
C TYR A 215 23.81 14.45 -22.09
N GLN A 216 24.87 14.51 -22.89
CA GLN A 216 26.14 15.11 -22.50
C GLN A 216 26.00 16.60 -22.23
N GLU A 217 25.27 17.32 -23.09
CA GLU A 217 24.94 18.73 -22.88
C GLU A 217 24.21 18.93 -21.55
N TYR A 218 23.20 18.10 -21.27
CA TYR A 218 22.52 18.11 -19.98
C TYR A 218 23.46 17.81 -18.81
N PHE A 219 24.25 16.73 -18.90
CA PHE A 219 25.13 16.29 -17.83
C PHE A 219 26.17 17.36 -17.47
N ALA A 220 26.67 18.09 -18.47
CA ALA A 220 27.57 19.23 -18.29
C ALA A 220 26.94 20.41 -17.51
N THR A 221 25.60 20.51 -17.45
CA THR A 221 24.90 21.53 -16.64
C THR A 221 24.81 21.18 -15.15
N LEU A 222 25.08 19.93 -14.77
CA LEU A 222 24.99 19.48 -13.37
C LEU A 222 26.14 20.05 -12.52
N PRO A 223 26.02 20.08 -11.18
CA PRO A 223 27.11 20.50 -10.32
C PRO A 223 28.38 19.67 -10.55
N VAL A 224 29.54 20.31 -10.57
CA VAL A 224 30.83 19.65 -10.87
C VAL A 224 31.10 18.45 -9.95
N GLU A 225 30.74 18.57 -8.67
CA GLU A 225 30.86 17.47 -7.70
C GLU A 225 30.00 16.26 -8.11
N VAL A 226 28.76 16.49 -8.52
CA VAL A 226 27.86 15.42 -8.98
C VAL A 226 28.37 14.80 -10.27
N GLN A 227 28.84 15.62 -11.22
CA GLN A 227 29.44 15.11 -12.44
C GLN A 227 30.60 14.17 -12.11
N LYS A 228 31.48 14.60 -11.20
CA LYS A 228 32.64 13.81 -10.75
C LYS A 228 32.21 12.52 -10.05
N GLU A 229 31.30 12.57 -9.08
CA GLU A 229 30.84 11.39 -8.34
C GLU A 229 30.26 10.32 -9.26
N ILE A 230 29.36 10.70 -10.16
CA ILE A 230 28.77 9.78 -11.13
C ILE A 230 29.85 9.26 -12.09
N SER A 231 30.74 10.13 -12.56
CA SER A 231 31.83 9.78 -13.48
C SER A 231 32.84 8.82 -12.89
N ASP A 232 33.22 9.03 -11.62
CA ASP A 232 34.15 8.18 -10.90
C ASP A 232 33.52 6.79 -10.64
N ARG A 233 32.20 6.75 -10.43
CA ARG A 233 31.44 5.51 -10.18
C ARG A 233 31.17 4.69 -11.44
N TRP A 234 30.66 5.35 -12.47
CA TRP A 234 30.08 4.71 -13.65
C TRP A 234 30.95 4.87 -14.91
N GLY A 235 31.98 5.72 -14.86
CA GLY A 235 32.87 6.06 -15.98
C GLY A 235 32.54 7.41 -16.61
N ILE A 236 33.44 7.95 -17.45
CA ILE A 236 33.17 9.07 -18.37
C ILE A 236 33.21 8.51 -19.78
N GLY A 237 32.07 8.41 -20.44
CA GLY A 237 32.02 7.95 -21.82
C GLY A 237 32.63 8.97 -22.77
N ASN A 238 33.91 8.78 -23.13
CA ASN A 238 34.50 9.28 -24.38
C ASN A 238 33.93 8.48 -25.57
N GLY A 239 32.61 8.32 -25.65
CA GLY A 239 31.93 7.53 -26.67
C GLY A 239 31.94 6.01 -26.49
N SER A 240 32.33 5.48 -25.33
CA SER A 240 32.23 4.04 -25.02
C SER A 240 31.74 3.77 -23.60
N TRP A 241 30.43 3.60 -23.42
CA TRP A 241 29.84 2.95 -22.23
C TRP A 241 29.74 1.45 -22.46
N VAL A 242 30.29 0.67 -21.53
CA VAL A 242 29.97 -0.76 -21.47
C VAL A 242 28.80 -0.95 -20.53
N MET A 243 27.68 -1.40 -21.07
CA MET A 243 26.59 -1.96 -20.25
C MET A 243 27.12 -3.24 -19.60
N GLY A 244 27.49 -3.15 -18.32
CA GLY A 244 27.59 -4.32 -17.44
C GLY A 244 28.85 -5.21 -17.54
N HIS A 245 29.88 -4.88 -18.32
CA HIS A 245 31.13 -5.64 -18.28
C HIS A 245 32.37 -4.74 -18.36
N ARG A 246 33.28 -4.89 -17.41
CA ARG A 246 34.70 -4.56 -17.62
C ARG A 246 35.25 -5.61 -18.60
N GLU A 247 34.94 -5.48 -19.89
CA GLU A 247 35.73 -6.17 -20.92
C GLU A 247 36.83 -5.23 -21.41
N GLU A 248 38.06 -5.75 -21.44
CA GLU A 248 39.29 -5.06 -21.84
C GLU A 248 39.36 -4.76 -23.35
N THR A 249 38.25 -4.92 -24.07
CA THR A 249 38.14 -4.62 -25.50
C THR A 249 36.98 -3.66 -25.75
N PRO A 250 37.23 -2.39 -26.13
CA PRO A 250 36.17 -1.49 -26.54
C PRO A 250 35.57 -2.01 -27.84
N LEU A 251 34.42 -2.66 -27.75
CA LEU A 251 33.56 -2.87 -28.91
C LEU A 251 33.06 -1.49 -29.38
N PRO A 252 33.13 -1.17 -30.68
CA PRO A 252 32.67 0.12 -31.19
C PRO A 252 31.19 0.28 -30.89
N ILE A 253 30.83 1.35 -30.18
CA ILE A 253 29.43 1.72 -29.93
C ILE A 253 28.76 2.02 -31.26
N THR A 254 27.88 1.12 -31.68
CA THR A 254 27.03 1.31 -32.86
C THR A 254 25.75 2.10 -32.55
N ASN A 255 25.40 2.30 -31.27
CA ASN A 255 24.20 3.03 -30.86
C ASN A 255 24.54 4.29 -30.05
N SER A 256 24.52 5.45 -30.71
CA SER A 256 24.75 6.79 -30.15
C SER A 256 23.58 7.33 -29.29
N GLN A 257 22.77 6.45 -28.70
CA GLN A 257 21.52 6.82 -28.02
C GLN A 257 21.24 5.97 -26.77
N PHE A 258 20.67 6.59 -25.74
CA PHE A 258 20.13 5.92 -24.56
C PHE A 258 18.73 5.37 -24.85
N PRO A 259 18.48 4.06 -24.67
CA PRO A 259 17.13 3.52 -24.70
C PRO A 259 16.33 4.02 -23.49
N ILE A 260 15.09 4.43 -23.72
CA ILE A 260 14.14 4.83 -22.68
C ILE A 260 13.06 3.75 -22.58
N PRO A 261 13.06 2.90 -21.53
CA PRO A 261 12.10 1.82 -21.37
C PRO A 261 10.66 2.32 -21.15
N GLY A 262 9.76 1.96 -22.05
CA GLY A 262 8.35 2.32 -21.95
C GLY A 262 7.60 2.29 -23.27
N ILE A 263 6.37 2.78 -23.23
CA ILE A 263 5.51 2.97 -24.39
C ILE A 263 4.82 4.33 -24.32
N GLN A 264 4.65 4.97 -25.47
CA GLN A 264 3.91 6.23 -25.59
C GLN A 264 2.54 5.98 -26.22
N LEU A 265 1.50 6.51 -25.57
CA LEU A 265 0.09 6.37 -25.89
C LEU A 265 -0.52 7.76 -26.09
N GLY A 266 -0.28 8.38 -27.24
CA GLY A 266 -0.61 9.79 -27.51
C GLY A 266 0.24 10.75 -26.68
N ASN A 267 -0.40 11.55 -25.82
CA ASN A 267 0.28 12.46 -24.88
C ASN A 267 0.58 11.81 -23.51
N ILE A 268 0.37 10.50 -23.35
CA ILE A 268 0.70 9.78 -22.12
C ILE A 268 1.90 8.86 -22.38
N PHE A 269 2.88 8.88 -21.49
CA PHE A 269 4.01 7.95 -21.51
C PHE A 269 3.89 6.98 -20.33
N VAL A 270 3.92 5.67 -20.59
CA VAL A 270 4.01 4.64 -19.56
C VAL A 270 5.44 4.11 -19.56
N GLY A 271 6.22 4.52 -18.56
CA GLY A 271 7.64 4.23 -18.45
C GLY A 271 7.95 3.17 -17.39
N ILE A 272 9.04 2.45 -17.57
CA ILE A 272 9.59 1.53 -16.57
C ILE A 272 10.70 2.26 -15.83
N GLN A 273 10.59 2.37 -14.51
CA GLN A 273 11.57 3.07 -13.70
C GLN A 273 12.95 2.40 -13.85
N PRO A 274 14.02 3.15 -14.18
CA PRO A 274 15.35 2.57 -14.34
C PRO A 274 15.91 1.96 -13.04
N SER A 275 16.81 0.99 -13.19
CA SER A 275 17.52 0.37 -12.08
C SER A 275 18.46 1.33 -11.36
N ARG A 276 18.68 1.09 -10.06
CA ARG A 276 19.60 1.90 -9.23
C ARG A 276 21.07 1.60 -9.51
N GLY A 277 21.40 0.47 -10.15
CA GLY A 277 22.76 0.07 -10.49
C GLY A 277 23.37 -1.01 -9.59
N TYR A 278 22.73 -1.39 -8.47
CA TYR A 278 23.16 -2.51 -7.62
C TYR A 278 23.15 -3.87 -8.33
N ASP A 279 22.34 -3.97 -9.38
CA ASP A 279 22.26 -5.09 -10.31
C ASP A 279 23.47 -5.22 -11.23
N LEU A 280 24.21 -4.12 -11.46
CA LEU A 280 25.40 -4.09 -12.32
C LEU A 280 26.65 -4.60 -11.60
N ASP A 281 26.74 -4.40 -10.29
CA ASP A 281 27.80 -4.93 -9.44
C ASP A 281 27.23 -5.32 -8.05
N PRO A 282 27.01 -6.62 -7.80
CA PRO A 282 26.44 -7.09 -6.54
C PRO A 282 27.26 -6.73 -5.30
N SER A 283 28.57 -6.45 -5.44
CA SER A 283 29.42 -6.03 -4.31
C SER A 283 29.02 -4.66 -3.75
N LEU A 284 28.39 -3.81 -4.57
CA LEU A 284 27.90 -2.49 -4.17
C LEU A 284 26.82 -2.60 -3.08
N ASN A 285 26.06 -3.69 -3.03
CA ASN A 285 25.08 -3.92 -1.95
C ASN A 285 25.71 -3.93 -0.56
N TYR A 286 26.99 -4.27 -0.45
CA TYR A 286 27.70 -4.37 0.82
C TYR A 286 28.54 -3.13 1.15
N HIS A 287 28.92 -2.35 0.12
CA HIS A 287 29.95 -1.31 0.27
C HIS A 287 29.50 0.09 -0.13
N ALA A 288 28.33 0.25 -0.76
CA ALA A 288 27.88 1.53 -1.30
C ALA A 288 26.39 1.79 -0.98
N PRO A 289 26.01 2.01 0.29
CA PRO A 289 24.62 2.34 0.64
C PRO A 289 24.14 3.65 -0.01
N ASP A 290 25.05 4.60 -0.23
CA ASP A 290 24.80 5.88 -0.90
C ASP A 290 25.14 5.82 -2.40
N LEU A 291 24.73 4.75 -3.09
CA LEU A 291 25.04 4.55 -4.51
C LEU A 291 24.48 5.66 -5.40
N GLU A 292 25.34 6.30 -6.19
CA GLU A 292 24.99 7.33 -7.17
C GLU A 292 24.15 6.76 -8.34
N PRO A 293 23.21 7.52 -8.95
CA PRO A 293 22.48 7.04 -10.11
C PRO A 293 23.41 6.78 -11.29
N PRO A 294 23.20 5.69 -12.04
CA PRO A 294 23.87 5.50 -13.31
C PRO A 294 23.34 6.47 -14.38
N HIS A 295 24.10 6.64 -15.46
CA HIS A 295 23.76 7.61 -16.51
C HIS A 295 22.40 7.35 -17.17
N HIS A 296 22.03 6.09 -17.41
CA HIS A 296 20.72 5.74 -17.99
C HIS A 296 19.55 6.16 -17.10
N TYR A 297 19.74 6.16 -15.77
CA TYR A 297 18.75 6.66 -14.82
C TYR A 297 18.50 8.16 -15.02
N LEU A 298 19.58 8.94 -15.11
CA LEU A 298 19.47 10.39 -15.34
C LEU A 298 18.96 10.71 -16.75
N ALA A 299 19.37 9.95 -17.77
CA ALA A 299 18.90 10.08 -19.14
C ALA A 299 17.38 9.87 -19.22
N PHE A 300 16.85 8.85 -18.56
CA PHE A 300 15.42 8.58 -18.50
C PHE A 300 14.61 9.78 -17.94
N TYR A 301 14.95 10.25 -16.75
CA TYR A 301 14.20 11.37 -16.16
C TYR A 301 14.45 12.69 -16.87
N TYR A 302 15.63 12.91 -17.45
CA TYR A 302 15.85 14.04 -18.34
C TYR A 302 14.94 13.99 -19.56
N TRP A 303 14.89 12.85 -20.25
CA TRP A 303 14.01 12.63 -21.40
C TRP A 303 12.54 12.89 -21.02
N VAL A 304 12.07 12.34 -19.91
CA VAL A 304 10.69 12.56 -19.41
C VAL A 304 10.41 14.06 -19.20
N ARG A 305 11.33 14.80 -18.57
CA ARG A 305 11.15 16.22 -18.23
C ARG A 305 11.26 17.16 -19.43
N LYS A 306 12.23 16.93 -20.31
CA LYS A 306 12.66 17.90 -21.34
C LYS A 306 12.30 17.48 -22.76
N HIS A 307 12.58 16.22 -23.12
CA HIS A 307 12.33 15.72 -24.47
C HIS A 307 10.84 15.37 -24.67
N PHE A 308 10.28 14.52 -23.82
CA PHE A 308 8.84 14.29 -23.76
C PHE A 308 8.09 15.53 -23.26
N GLY A 309 8.72 16.33 -22.41
CA GLY A 309 8.17 17.61 -21.94
C GLY A 309 6.94 17.42 -21.05
N CYS A 310 6.99 16.48 -20.11
CA CYS A 310 5.86 16.20 -19.22
C CYS A 310 5.44 17.44 -18.42
N HIS A 311 4.13 17.55 -18.19
CA HIS A 311 3.52 18.56 -17.34
C HIS A 311 3.41 18.06 -15.88
N ALA A 312 3.20 16.76 -15.70
CA ALA A 312 3.25 16.07 -14.42
C ALA A 312 3.72 14.63 -14.61
N ILE A 313 4.26 14.06 -13.54
CA ILE A 313 4.63 12.65 -13.45
C ILE A 313 3.81 11.98 -12.35
N ALA A 314 3.45 10.73 -12.56
CA ALA A 314 2.85 9.87 -11.55
C ALA A 314 3.67 8.58 -11.40
N HIS A 315 4.21 8.32 -10.21
CA HIS A 315 4.73 6.97 -9.91
C HIS A 315 3.56 6.11 -9.45
N ILE A 316 3.38 4.93 -10.06
CA ILE A 316 2.21 4.09 -9.78
C ILE A 316 2.64 2.90 -8.93
N GLY A 317 2.11 2.86 -7.71
CA GLY A 317 2.35 1.79 -6.75
C GLY A 317 3.58 2.02 -5.86
N LYS A 318 3.45 1.60 -4.61
CA LYS A 318 4.56 1.57 -3.64
C LYS A 318 5.55 0.45 -3.99
N HIS A 319 6.86 0.65 -4.04
CA HIS A 319 7.59 1.93 -4.02
C HIS A 319 8.49 2.01 -5.25
N GLY A 320 8.60 3.21 -5.81
CA GLY A 320 9.70 3.58 -6.68
C GLY A 320 11.03 3.65 -5.93
N ASN A 321 12.09 3.99 -6.64
CA ASN A 321 13.43 4.14 -6.09
C ASN A 321 13.92 5.60 -6.06
N LEU A 322 13.21 6.55 -6.66
CA LEU A 322 13.64 7.95 -6.84
C LEU A 322 13.73 8.73 -5.52
N GLU A 323 12.77 8.55 -4.64
CA GLU A 323 12.76 9.16 -3.31
C GLU A 323 13.86 8.60 -2.41
N TRP A 324 14.52 7.52 -2.82
CA TRP A 324 15.58 6.83 -2.09
C TRP A 324 16.99 7.10 -2.64
N LEU A 325 17.15 7.84 -3.74
CA LEU A 325 18.50 8.20 -4.22
C LEU A 325 19.26 9.00 -3.13
N PRO A 326 20.61 8.96 -3.07
CA PRO A 326 21.39 9.64 -2.05
C PRO A 326 21.20 11.15 -2.05
N GLY A 327 21.39 11.73 -0.87
CA GLY A 327 21.20 13.16 -0.61
C GLY A 327 20.50 13.38 0.73
N LYS A 328 20.11 14.62 0.98
CA LYS A 328 19.51 15.01 2.27
C LYS A 328 18.18 14.28 2.52
N SER A 329 17.83 14.10 3.80
CA SER A 329 16.58 13.46 4.22
C SER A 329 15.34 14.33 3.94
N VAL A 330 15.50 15.65 3.96
CA VAL A 330 14.47 16.65 3.65
C VAL A 330 15.13 17.96 3.21
N ALA A 331 14.36 18.91 2.67
CA ALA A 331 14.84 20.22 2.26
C ALA A 331 16.10 20.11 1.38
N LEU A 332 15.95 19.38 0.27
CA LEU A 332 17.05 18.98 -0.60
C LEU A 332 17.86 20.17 -1.14
N SER A 333 19.12 19.93 -1.44
CA SER A 333 19.98 20.86 -2.20
C SER A 333 20.00 20.50 -3.70
N HIS A 334 20.55 21.38 -4.53
CA HIS A 334 20.75 21.12 -5.97
C HIS A 334 21.69 19.94 -6.26
N LYS A 335 22.39 19.43 -5.24
CA LYS A 335 23.29 18.27 -5.32
C LYS A 335 22.59 16.95 -4.97
N CYS A 336 21.37 16.99 -4.45
CA CYS A 336 20.65 15.77 -4.06
C CYS A 336 20.11 15.05 -5.29
N TYR A 337 20.43 13.77 -5.45
CA TYR A 337 20.07 12.99 -6.63
C TYR A 337 18.55 12.91 -6.92
N PRO A 338 17.64 12.83 -5.92
CA PRO A 338 16.20 12.87 -6.19
C PRO A 338 15.78 14.17 -6.91
N GLU A 339 16.38 15.30 -6.53
CA GLU A 339 16.14 16.59 -7.18
C GLU A 339 16.76 16.67 -8.58
N ILE A 340 17.97 16.15 -8.74
CA ILE A 340 18.65 16.15 -10.06
C ILE A 340 17.84 15.34 -11.07
N ALA A 341 17.36 14.16 -10.67
CA ALA A 341 16.51 13.32 -11.50
C ALA A 341 15.16 13.99 -11.78
N LEU A 342 14.39 14.34 -10.75
CA LEU A 342 12.99 14.76 -10.91
C LEU A 342 12.81 16.25 -11.25
N GLY A 343 13.71 17.11 -10.76
CA GLY A 343 13.57 18.57 -10.86
C GLY A 343 12.30 19.10 -10.18
N ALA A 344 11.93 20.32 -10.53
CA ALA A 344 10.76 21.03 -10.01
C ALA A 344 9.44 20.60 -10.69
N LEU A 345 9.25 19.30 -10.90
CA LEU A 345 8.08 18.75 -11.60
C LEU A 345 6.94 18.42 -10.62
N PRO A 346 5.67 18.73 -10.96
CA PRO A 346 4.50 18.20 -10.26
C PRO A 346 4.54 16.68 -10.24
N HIS A 347 4.58 16.11 -9.04
CA HIS A 347 4.72 14.68 -8.81
C HIS A 347 3.50 14.18 -8.06
N LEU A 348 2.72 13.31 -8.70
CA LEU A 348 1.56 12.63 -8.13
C LEU A 348 1.97 11.19 -7.78
N TYR A 349 1.40 10.60 -6.75
CA TYR A 349 1.84 9.28 -6.33
C TYR A 349 0.70 8.52 -5.63
N PRO A 350 -0.03 7.66 -6.37
CA PRO A 350 -0.91 6.69 -5.76
C PRO A 350 -0.13 5.78 -4.79
N PHE A 351 -0.51 5.82 -3.52
CA PHE A 351 0.21 5.14 -2.44
C PHE A 351 -0.75 4.40 -1.52
N ILE A 352 -0.30 3.31 -0.90
CA ILE A 352 -1.16 2.50 -0.02
C ILE A 352 -1.37 3.20 1.33
N VAL A 353 -2.62 3.34 1.75
CA VAL A 353 -2.99 4.13 2.95
C VAL A 353 -2.35 3.64 4.25
N ASN A 354 -2.01 2.34 4.35
CA ASN A 354 -1.45 1.75 5.56
C ASN A 354 0.09 1.82 5.64
N ASP A 355 0.74 2.53 4.71
CA ASP A 355 2.17 2.78 4.77
C ASP A 355 2.54 4.28 4.70
N PRO A 356 2.20 5.04 5.75
CA PRO A 356 2.49 6.47 5.80
C PRO A 356 3.99 6.79 5.90
N GLY A 357 4.82 5.82 6.35
CA GLY A 357 6.25 6.02 6.57
C GLY A 357 6.99 6.29 5.26
N GLU A 358 6.87 5.39 4.28
CA GLU A 358 7.52 5.57 2.98
C GLU A 358 6.84 6.65 2.14
N GLY A 359 5.51 6.78 2.23
CA GLY A 359 4.78 7.89 1.61
C GLY A 359 5.31 9.25 2.06
N SER A 360 5.67 9.40 3.34
CA SER A 360 6.31 10.61 3.87
C SER A 360 7.70 10.85 3.27
N ALA A 361 8.48 9.80 2.99
CA ALA A 361 9.77 9.95 2.31
C ALA A 361 9.59 10.54 0.90
N ALA A 362 8.61 10.05 0.14
CA ALA A 362 8.28 10.59 -1.18
C ALA A 362 7.80 12.05 -1.12
N LYS A 363 6.95 12.42 -0.14
CA LYS A 363 6.54 13.83 0.09
C LYS A 363 7.74 14.74 0.32
N ARG A 364 8.68 14.31 1.17
CA ARG A 364 9.79 15.14 1.66
C ARG A 364 11.00 15.19 0.72
N ARG A 365 11.22 14.14 -0.08
CA ARG A 365 12.40 13.99 -0.97
C ARG A 365 12.07 14.11 -2.46
N ALA A 366 10.80 14.02 -2.86
CA ALA A 366 10.39 14.09 -4.26
C ALA A 366 9.18 15.01 -4.48
N GLN A 367 8.86 15.91 -3.53
CA GLN A 367 7.70 16.81 -3.55
C GLN A 367 6.39 16.13 -3.99
N ALA A 368 6.23 14.86 -3.61
CA ALA A 368 5.11 14.05 -4.03
C ALA A 368 3.80 14.52 -3.39
N VAL A 369 2.74 14.56 -4.19
CA VAL A 369 1.36 14.60 -3.74
C VAL A 369 0.88 13.16 -3.66
N ILE A 370 0.82 12.64 -2.44
CA ILE A 370 0.32 11.30 -2.17
C ILE A 370 -1.19 11.29 -2.38
N ILE A 371 -1.66 10.34 -3.17
CA ILE A 371 -3.09 10.06 -3.38
C ILE A 371 -3.35 8.67 -2.82
N ASP A 372 -3.80 8.60 -1.59
CA ASP A 372 -3.94 7.32 -0.90
C ASP A 372 -4.99 6.44 -1.58
N HIS A 373 -4.69 5.14 -1.65
CA HIS A 373 -5.59 4.12 -2.12
C HIS A 373 -5.84 3.06 -1.04
N LEU A 374 -6.94 2.33 -1.19
CA LEU A 374 -7.34 1.30 -0.25
C LEU A 374 -6.32 0.15 -0.24
N THR A 375 -6.21 -0.54 0.89
CA THR A 375 -5.51 -1.83 0.94
C THR A 375 -6.24 -2.86 0.07
N PRO A 376 -5.58 -3.97 -0.30
CA PRO A 376 -6.30 -5.14 -0.82
C PRO A 376 -7.51 -5.50 0.04
N PRO A 377 -8.59 -6.03 -0.57
CA PRO A 377 -9.69 -6.58 0.21
C PRO A 377 -9.16 -7.68 1.14
N MET A 378 -9.69 -7.72 2.36
CA MET A 378 -9.32 -8.73 3.35
C MET A 378 -10.43 -9.78 3.49
N THR A 379 -10.03 -11.01 3.82
CA THR A 379 -10.90 -12.13 4.13
C THR A 379 -10.33 -12.94 5.30
N ARG A 380 -11.16 -13.79 5.91
CA ARG A 380 -10.70 -14.89 6.76
C ARG A 380 -9.90 -15.89 5.92
N ALA A 381 -8.82 -16.41 6.49
CA ALA A 381 -7.95 -17.37 5.81
C ALA A 381 -8.65 -18.70 5.54
N GLU A 382 -9.59 -19.08 6.43
CA GLU A 382 -10.27 -20.38 6.41
C GLU A 382 -9.28 -21.56 6.54
N LEU A 383 -9.81 -22.80 6.61
CA LEU A 383 -8.99 -24.01 6.60
C LEU A 383 -9.13 -24.72 5.25
N TYR A 384 -8.03 -25.33 4.79
CA TYR A 384 -8.02 -26.11 3.55
C TYR A 384 -7.09 -27.32 3.67
N GLY A 385 -7.30 -28.30 2.79
CA GLY A 385 -6.43 -29.46 2.67
C GLY A 385 -6.28 -30.24 3.99
N PRO A 386 -5.05 -30.55 4.43
CA PRO A 386 -4.82 -31.29 5.68
C PRO A 386 -5.36 -30.61 6.94
N LEU A 387 -5.41 -29.28 7.01
CA LEU A 387 -5.92 -28.57 8.19
C LEU A 387 -7.44 -28.76 8.36
N GLN A 388 -8.18 -28.76 7.24
CA GLN A 388 -9.61 -29.07 7.26
C GLN A 388 -9.87 -30.53 7.63
N GLN A 389 -9.02 -31.46 7.15
CA GLN A 389 -9.08 -32.86 7.57
C GLN A 389 -8.82 -33.01 9.08
N LEU A 390 -7.92 -32.20 9.62
CA LEU A 390 -7.61 -32.19 11.04
C LEU A 390 -8.77 -31.66 11.89
N GLU A 391 -9.41 -30.56 11.47
CA GLU A 391 -10.66 -30.04 12.07
C GLU A 391 -11.74 -31.14 12.09
N SER A 392 -11.96 -31.82 10.96
CA SER A 392 -12.93 -32.92 10.88
C SER A 392 -12.61 -34.09 11.81
N LEU A 393 -11.33 -34.41 12.02
CA LEU A 393 -10.91 -35.47 12.95
C LEU A 393 -11.11 -35.05 14.42
N ILE A 394 -10.90 -33.78 14.73
CA ILE A 394 -11.15 -33.21 16.07
C ILE A 394 -12.66 -33.22 16.35
N ASP A 395 -13.49 -32.88 15.35
CA ASP A 395 -14.95 -33.02 15.45
C ASP A 395 -15.36 -34.47 15.73
N GLU A 396 -14.86 -35.42 14.94
CA GLU A 396 -15.09 -36.86 15.15
C GLU A 396 -14.64 -37.31 16.55
N TYR A 397 -13.52 -36.75 17.06
CA TYR A 397 -13.00 -37.05 18.39
C TYR A 397 -13.97 -36.63 19.50
N TYR A 398 -14.51 -35.41 19.43
CA TYR A 398 -15.47 -34.92 20.41
C TYR A 398 -16.83 -35.63 20.33
N GLU A 399 -17.32 -35.93 19.13
CA GLU A 399 -18.55 -36.74 18.96
C GLU A 399 -18.39 -38.14 19.58
N ALA A 400 -17.26 -38.81 19.30
CA ALA A 400 -16.96 -40.12 19.86
C ALA A 400 -16.83 -40.08 21.38
N GLN A 401 -16.35 -38.98 21.96
CA GLN A 401 -16.23 -38.85 23.43
C GLN A 401 -17.59 -39.00 24.13
N SER A 402 -18.66 -38.54 23.49
CA SER A 402 -20.03 -38.59 24.03
C SER A 402 -20.81 -39.83 23.60
N LEU A 403 -20.64 -40.28 22.35
CA LEU A 403 -21.48 -41.33 21.75
C LEU A 403 -20.84 -42.72 21.75
N ASP A 404 -19.53 -42.82 21.54
CA ASP A 404 -18.81 -44.10 21.47
C ASP A 404 -17.31 -43.93 21.88
N PRO A 405 -17.02 -43.88 23.19
CA PRO A 405 -15.66 -43.66 23.68
C PRO A 405 -14.66 -44.73 23.25
N SER A 406 -15.12 -45.90 22.78
CA SER A 406 -14.25 -46.98 22.32
C SER A 406 -13.44 -46.60 21.07
N ARG A 407 -13.92 -45.63 20.28
CA ARG A 407 -13.26 -45.13 19.07
C ARG A 407 -12.15 -44.12 19.32
N LEU A 408 -12.09 -43.51 20.51
CA LEU A 408 -11.14 -42.43 20.84
C LEU A 408 -9.66 -42.79 20.56
N PRO A 409 -9.15 -43.99 20.89
CA PRO A 409 -7.75 -44.32 20.60
C PRO A 409 -7.41 -44.32 19.12
N ALA A 410 -8.33 -44.79 18.27
CA ALA A 410 -8.14 -44.84 16.82
C ALA A 410 -8.17 -43.44 16.20
N ILE A 411 -9.08 -42.57 16.67
CA ILE A 411 -9.18 -41.19 16.20
C ILE A 411 -7.95 -40.38 16.63
N LYS A 412 -7.52 -40.48 17.90
CA LYS A 412 -6.28 -39.85 18.38
C LYS A 412 -5.07 -40.26 17.56
N TYR A 413 -4.96 -41.55 17.20
CA TYR A 413 -3.86 -42.01 16.34
C TYR A 413 -3.87 -41.32 14.97
N ARG A 414 -5.04 -41.20 14.33
CA ARG A 414 -5.19 -40.50 13.04
C ARG A 414 -4.82 -39.02 13.17
N ILE A 415 -5.21 -38.36 14.26
CA ILE A 415 -4.85 -36.96 14.55
C ILE A 415 -3.33 -36.84 14.70
N SER A 416 -2.69 -37.66 15.54
CA SER A 416 -1.22 -37.63 15.73
C SER A 416 -0.47 -37.83 14.42
N GLN A 417 -0.88 -38.80 13.60
CA GLN A 417 -0.25 -39.05 12.30
C GLN A 417 -0.36 -37.86 11.36
N LEU A 418 -1.51 -37.17 11.34
CA LEU A 418 -1.69 -35.99 10.51
C LEU A 418 -0.86 -34.80 11.02
N VAL A 419 -0.81 -34.58 12.33
CA VAL A 419 0.03 -33.55 12.98
C VAL A 419 1.53 -33.77 12.72
N GLU A 420 1.99 -35.02 12.77
CA GLU A 420 3.39 -35.37 12.43
C GLU A 420 3.67 -35.16 10.95
N LYS A 421 2.81 -35.69 10.07
CA LYS A 421 2.97 -35.61 8.61
C LYS A 421 3.03 -34.18 8.10
N GLU A 422 2.19 -33.30 8.63
CA GLU A 422 2.10 -31.89 8.22
C GLU A 422 3.02 -30.98 9.04
N ASN A 423 3.86 -31.55 9.91
CA ASN A 423 4.81 -30.85 10.78
C ASN A 423 4.22 -29.86 11.80
N LEU A 424 2.91 -29.90 12.06
CA LEU A 424 2.22 -28.99 12.99
C LEU A 424 2.70 -29.10 14.44
N HIS A 425 3.37 -30.20 14.80
CA HIS A 425 4.01 -30.35 16.10
C HIS A 425 5.11 -29.31 16.35
N ILE A 426 5.72 -28.76 15.29
CA ILE A 426 6.71 -27.68 15.36
C ILE A 426 5.99 -26.37 15.72
N ASP A 427 4.92 -26.03 15.00
CA ASP A 427 4.15 -24.80 15.19
C ASP A 427 3.51 -24.73 16.58
N LEU A 428 2.94 -25.85 17.04
CA LEU A 428 2.33 -25.97 18.36
C LEU A 428 3.36 -26.03 19.49
N GLN A 429 4.66 -26.02 19.17
CA GLN A 429 5.77 -26.19 20.10
C GLN A 429 5.57 -27.40 21.03
N ILE A 430 4.97 -28.47 20.50
CA ILE A 430 4.85 -29.77 21.17
C ILE A 430 6.25 -30.40 21.08
N ALA A 431 7.20 -29.81 21.80
CA ALA A 431 8.59 -30.22 21.75
C ALA A 431 8.74 -31.54 22.51
N ASN A 432 9.33 -32.52 21.82
CA ASN A 432 10.17 -33.54 22.44
C ASN A 432 11.40 -32.82 23.04
N ARG A 433 11.23 -32.12 24.16
CA ARG A 433 12.25 -31.17 24.67
C ARG A 433 13.40 -31.88 25.39
N GLN A 434 13.31 -33.18 25.68
CA GLN A 434 14.42 -34.00 26.18
C GLN A 434 14.22 -35.46 25.75
N GLU A 435 15.27 -36.06 25.18
CA GLU A 435 15.42 -37.49 24.85
C GLU A 435 14.88 -37.97 23.48
N ASN A 436 15.75 -38.63 22.72
CA ASN A 436 15.49 -39.55 21.60
C ASN A 436 14.48 -40.66 22.01
N ARG A 437 13.19 -40.34 22.18
CA ARG A 437 12.15 -41.30 22.52
C ARG A 437 10.86 -41.04 21.72
N LEU A 438 10.71 -41.83 20.65
CA LEU A 438 9.48 -42.31 19.99
C LEU A 438 8.42 -41.26 19.56
N PRO A 439 7.57 -41.55 18.54
CA PRO A 439 6.58 -40.60 18.00
C PRO A 439 5.64 -40.07 19.09
N ILE A 440 5.00 -38.92 18.83
CA ILE A 440 4.05 -38.28 19.75
C ILE A 440 3.07 -39.36 20.22
N THR A 441 3.21 -39.81 21.47
CA THR A 441 2.32 -40.88 21.94
C THR A 441 0.90 -40.31 21.97
N ASN A 442 -0.07 -41.05 21.42
CA ASN A 442 -1.48 -40.64 21.33
C ASN A 442 -2.07 -40.11 22.66
N TYR A 443 -1.45 -40.42 23.80
CA TYR A 443 -1.90 -40.01 25.13
C TYR A 443 -1.52 -38.58 25.53
N GLN A 444 -0.59 -37.92 24.83
CA GLN A 444 -0.10 -36.58 25.20
C GLN A 444 -0.53 -35.46 24.24
N LEU A 445 -1.30 -35.77 23.19
CA LEU A 445 -1.70 -34.77 22.20
C LEU A 445 -2.79 -33.83 22.77
N PRO A 446 -2.51 -32.51 22.91
CA PRO A 446 -3.43 -31.57 23.54
C PRO A 446 -4.51 -31.15 22.52
N ILE A 447 -5.55 -31.98 22.36
CA ILE A 447 -6.60 -31.79 21.35
C ILE A 447 -7.26 -30.39 21.43
N THR A 448 -7.50 -29.87 22.63
CA THR A 448 -8.09 -28.52 22.82
C THR A 448 -7.18 -27.39 22.34
N GLN A 449 -5.87 -27.52 22.54
CA GLN A 449 -4.90 -26.54 22.05
C GLN A 449 -4.78 -26.60 20.53
N LEU A 450 -4.84 -27.81 19.97
CA LEU A 450 -4.85 -28.01 18.52
C LEU A 450 -6.10 -27.39 17.88
N ASP A 451 -7.26 -27.58 18.50
CA ASP A 451 -8.53 -26.98 18.08
C ASP A 451 -8.47 -25.44 18.11
N GLY A 452 -7.97 -24.87 19.23
CA GLY A 452 -7.74 -23.43 19.35
C GLY A 452 -6.78 -22.88 18.30
N TYR A 453 -5.68 -23.58 18.02
CA TYR A 453 -4.73 -23.19 16.97
C TYR A 453 -5.36 -23.20 15.57
N LEU A 454 -6.17 -24.23 15.26
CA LEU A 454 -6.91 -24.27 13.99
C LEU A 454 -7.91 -23.11 13.90
N CYS A 455 -8.59 -22.78 14.99
CA CYS A 455 -9.47 -21.60 15.05
C CYS A 455 -8.69 -20.30 14.78
N GLU A 456 -7.52 -20.11 15.41
CA GLU A 456 -6.67 -18.94 15.17
C GLU A 456 -6.26 -18.81 13.70
N LEU A 457 -5.82 -19.92 13.08
CA LEU A 457 -5.47 -19.93 11.66
C LEU A 457 -6.67 -19.61 10.77
N LYS A 458 -7.83 -20.21 11.05
CA LYS A 458 -9.06 -20.01 10.30
C LYS A 458 -9.54 -18.55 10.36
N GLU A 459 -9.45 -17.92 11.53
CA GLU A 459 -9.89 -16.55 11.78
C GLU A 459 -8.91 -15.46 11.32
N ALA A 460 -7.67 -15.84 11.02
CA ALA A 460 -6.63 -14.93 10.59
C ALA A 460 -7.07 -14.11 9.37
N GLN A 461 -6.87 -12.79 9.43
CA GLN A 461 -7.19 -11.89 8.33
C GLN A 461 -6.05 -11.87 7.32
N ILE A 462 -6.36 -12.26 6.09
CA ILE A 462 -5.42 -12.26 4.96
C ILE A 462 -5.98 -11.43 3.81
N ARG A 463 -5.12 -11.12 2.84
CA ARG A 463 -5.52 -10.38 1.62
C ARG A 463 -6.17 -11.35 0.63
N ASP A 464 -7.33 -10.98 0.10
CA ASP A 464 -8.07 -11.72 -0.94
C ASP A 464 -7.84 -11.12 -2.34
N GLY A 465 -6.57 -11.03 -2.74
CA GLY A 465 -6.16 -10.42 -4.01
C GLY A 465 -5.44 -9.09 -3.84
N LEU A 466 -5.65 -8.19 -4.80
CA LEU A 466 -4.97 -6.89 -4.89
C LEU A 466 -6.00 -5.77 -5.11
N HIS A 467 -5.66 -4.55 -4.70
CA HIS A 467 -6.49 -3.38 -5.00
C HIS A 467 -6.28 -2.90 -6.43
N ILE A 468 -7.34 -2.45 -7.11
CA ILE A 468 -7.25 -1.73 -8.38
C ILE A 468 -7.59 -0.26 -8.12
N PHE A 469 -6.66 0.65 -8.41
CA PHE A 469 -6.82 2.07 -8.11
C PHE A 469 -8.09 2.66 -8.75
N GLY A 470 -8.91 3.33 -7.94
CA GLY A 470 -10.18 3.91 -8.38
C GLY A 470 -11.35 2.92 -8.42
N GLN A 471 -11.16 1.65 -8.06
CA GLN A 471 -12.23 0.65 -7.98
C GLN A 471 -12.48 0.22 -6.54
N CYS A 472 -13.75 0.26 -6.11
CA CYS A 472 -14.16 -0.32 -4.84
C CYS A 472 -14.31 -1.85 -4.99
N PRO A 473 -13.89 -2.66 -4.00
CA PRO A 473 -14.22 -4.08 -3.97
C PRO A 473 -15.73 -4.33 -4.13
N GLN A 474 -16.11 -5.49 -4.66
CA GLN A 474 -17.51 -5.84 -4.90
C GLN A 474 -17.84 -7.21 -4.31
N GLY A 475 -19.14 -7.48 -4.12
CA GLY A 475 -19.65 -8.77 -3.68
C GLY A 475 -18.99 -9.25 -2.37
N ARG A 476 -18.46 -10.47 -2.38
CA ARG A 476 -17.81 -11.09 -1.22
C ARG A 476 -16.63 -10.27 -0.69
N GLN A 477 -15.77 -9.76 -1.56
CA GLN A 477 -14.60 -8.98 -1.15
C GLN A 477 -14.99 -7.68 -0.41
N LEU A 478 -16.09 -7.03 -0.84
CA LEU A 478 -16.62 -5.85 -0.16
C LEU A 478 -17.17 -6.21 1.23
N ARG A 479 -18.00 -7.26 1.29
CA ARG A 479 -18.57 -7.76 2.54
C ARG A 479 -17.47 -8.09 3.55
N ASP A 480 -16.50 -8.91 3.15
CA ASP A 480 -15.44 -9.40 4.03
C ASP A 480 -14.53 -8.26 4.49
N LEU A 481 -14.21 -7.30 3.61
CA LEU A 481 -13.46 -6.11 3.99
C LEU A 481 -14.23 -5.22 5.00
N ILE A 482 -15.53 -5.03 4.80
CA ILE A 482 -16.36 -4.25 5.74
C ILE A 482 -16.40 -4.93 7.10
N VAL A 483 -16.58 -6.26 7.15
CA VAL A 483 -16.55 -7.03 8.40
C VAL A 483 -15.20 -6.83 9.09
N ALA A 484 -14.09 -6.96 8.36
CA ALA A 484 -12.75 -6.81 8.90
C ALA A 484 -12.50 -5.41 9.52
N ILE A 485 -12.97 -4.34 8.85
CA ILE A 485 -12.89 -2.97 9.37
C ILE A 485 -13.82 -2.79 10.58
N ALA A 486 -15.05 -3.28 10.48
CA ALA A 486 -16.07 -3.11 11.51
C ALA A 486 -15.78 -3.93 12.78
N ARG A 487 -15.00 -5.01 12.67
CA ARG A 487 -14.56 -5.87 13.78
C ARG A 487 -13.86 -5.08 14.90
N HIS A 488 -13.05 -4.08 14.56
CA HIS A 488 -12.21 -3.38 15.53
C HIS A 488 -12.96 -2.25 16.26
N PRO A 489 -12.77 -2.08 17.58
CA PRO A 489 -13.28 -0.92 18.32
C PRO A 489 -12.67 0.39 17.82
N GLY A 490 -13.40 1.49 17.98
CA GLY A 490 -12.98 2.82 17.57
C GLY A 490 -13.51 3.89 18.51
N ILE A 491 -13.25 5.16 18.20
CA ILE A 491 -13.79 6.28 18.99
C ILE A 491 -15.32 6.19 18.99
N GLY A 492 -15.92 5.93 20.16
CA GLY A 492 -17.37 5.79 20.32
C GLY A 492 -17.97 4.47 19.76
N ARG A 493 -17.14 3.51 19.37
CA ARG A 493 -17.55 2.21 18.80
C ARG A 493 -16.92 1.05 19.57
N ILE A 494 -17.69 -0.01 19.78
CA ILE A 494 -17.19 -1.22 20.44
C ILE A 494 -16.74 -2.28 19.44
N GLY A 495 -17.13 -2.16 18.17
CA GLY A 495 -16.82 -3.12 17.11
C GLY A 495 -17.95 -4.15 16.93
N LEU A 496 -18.15 -4.59 15.69
CA LEU A 496 -19.32 -5.39 15.30
C LEU A 496 -19.42 -6.72 16.06
N THR A 497 -18.32 -7.44 16.19
CA THR A 497 -18.29 -8.76 16.85
C THR A 497 -18.47 -8.65 18.37
N ARG A 498 -17.90 -7.63 19.01
CA ARG A 498 -18.17 -7.30 20.43
C ARG A 498 -19.62 -6.84 20.65
N ALA A 499 -20.19 -6.10 19.71
CA ALA A 499 -21.59 -5.68 19.78
C ALA A 499 -22.54 -6.88 19.70
N LEU A 500 -22.26 -7.84 18.81
CA LEU A 500 -22.97 -9.11 18.74
C LEU A 500 -22.83 -9.92 20.04
N ALA A 501 -21.61 -10.04 20.57
CA ALA A 501 -21.35 -10.72 21.84
C ALA A 501 -22.13 -10.08 23.00
N GLN A 502 -22.14 -8.75 23.09
CA GLN A 502 -22.91 -8.02 24.10
C GLN A 502 -24.41 -8.26 23.97
N ASP A 503 -24.94 -8.21 22.74
CA ASP A 503 -26.37 -8.39 22.49
C ASP A 503 -26.83 -9.84 22.75
N PHE A 504 -25.94 -10.83 22.58
CA PHE A 504 -26.19 -12.22 22.99
C PHE A 504 -25.88 -12.50 24.46
N GLY A 505 -25.36 -11.53 25.21
CA GLY A 505 -25.05 -11.68 26.63
C GLY A 505 -23.86 -12.61 26.92
N LEU A 506 -22.89 -12.68 25.99
CA LEU A 506 -21.65 -13.44 26.18
C LEU A 506 -20.77 -12.75 27.24
N ASP A 507 -20.12 -13.55 28.08
CA ASP A 507 -19.30 -13.09 29.22
C ASP A 507 -17.80 -13.02 28.90
N PHE A 508 -17.44 -13.12 27.61
CA PHE A 508 -16.06 -13.00 27.13
C PHE A 508 -15.95 -11.99 25.98
N ASP A 509 -14.72 -11.53 25.73
CA ASP A 509 -14.40 -10.64 24.63
C ASP A 509 -13.93 -11.44 23.40
N PRO A 510 -14.69 -11.46 22.29
CA PRO A 510 -14.35 -12.25 21.11
C PRO A 510 -13.04 -11.85 20.43
N LEU A 511 -12.47 -10.68 20.73
CA LEU A 511 -11.20 -10.22 20.13
C LEU A 511 -9.96 -10.63 20.93
N THR A 512 -10.10 -10.99 22.20
CA THR A 512 -8.96 -11.22 23.11
C THR A 512 -9.05 -12.51 23.90
N ALA A 513 -10.17 -13.23 23.83
CA ALA A 513 -10.33 -14.49 24.54
C ALA A 513 -9.43 -15.59 23.95
N ASP A 514 -9.01 -16.52 24.82
CA ASP A 514 -8.32 -17.73 24.41
C ASP A 514 -9.31 -18.67 23.71
N LEU A 515 -9.13 -18.85 22.40
CA LEU A 515 -10.03 -19.64 21.55
C LEU A 515 -10.09 -21.11 21.95
N SER A 516 -9.09 -21.63 22.69
CA SER A 516 -9.06 -23.00 23.20
C SER A 516 -9.89 -23.20 24.47
N THR A 517 -10.42 -22.12 25.06
CA THR A 517 -11.22 -22.17 26.30
C THR A 517 -12.50 -22.97 26.07
N LEU A 518 -12.70 -24.00 26.88
CA LEU A 518 -13.91 -24.82 26.85
C LEU A 518 -15.11 -24.05 27.40
N ILE A 519 -16.24 -24.27 26.76
CA ILE A 519 -17.52 -23.68 27.12
C ILE A 519 -18.33 -24.66 27.98
N ASP A 520 -19.04 -24.15 29.00
CA ASP A 520 -19.96 -24.94 29.81
C ASP A 520 -21.17 -25.39 28.97
N GLN A 521 -21.17 -26.66 28.59
CA GLN A 521 -22.20 -27.25 27.75
C GLN A 521 -23.58 -27.38 28.43
N THR A 522 -23.70 -27.07 29.72
CA THR A 522 -25.00 -27.10 30.43
C THR A 522 -25.80 -25.82 30.25
N ARG A 523 -25.19 -24.74 29.74
CA ARG A 523 -25.83 -23.46 29.47
C ARG A 523 -25.99 -23.24 27.97
N GLN A 524 -27.20 -22.86 27.56
CA GLN A 524 -27.41 -22.33 26.22
C GLN A 524 -26.75 -20.95 26.10
N ILE A 525 -25.73 -20.85 25.26
CA ILE A 525 -24.87 -19.66 25.14
C ILE A 525 -25.19 -18.81 23.92
N LEU A 526 -25.72 -19.43 22.87
CA LEU A 526 -26.24 -18.73 21.71
C LEU A 526 -27.74 -19.01 21.55
N PRO A 527 -28.53 -18.03 21.06
CA PRO A 527 -29.94 -18.25 20.79
C PRO A 527 -30.13 -19.29 19.67
N ASN A 528 -31.21 -20.07 19.74
CA ASN A 528 -31.55 -21.10 18.73
C ASN A 528 -31.83 -20.54 17.32
N SER A 529 -32.03 -19.23 17.21
CA SER A 529 -32.21 -18.52 15.96
C SER A 529 -31.68 -17.10 16.11
N PHE A 530 -30.95 -16.61 15.10
CA PHE A 530 -30.56 -15.21 15.05
C PHE A 530 -31.66 -14.37 14.39
N PRO A 531 -32.05 -13.22 14.98
CA PRO A 531 -33.04 -12.32 14.38
C PRO A 531 -32.63 -11.87 12.98
N GLY A 532 -33.47 -12.05 11.97
CA GLY A 532 -33.14 -11.65 10.59
C GLY A 532 -32.22 -12.60 9.83
N SER A 533 -31.85 -13.76 10.39
CA SER A 533 -31.23 -14.83 9.59
C SER A 533 -32.26 -15.41 8.60
N ALA A 534 -31.81 -15.86 7.42
CA ALA A 534 -32.67 -16.53 6.42
C ALA A 534 -33.30 -17.86 6.92
N TRP A 535 -33.10 -18.19 8.19
CA TRP A 535 -33.35 -19.48 8.83
C TRP A 535 -34.34 -19.38 10.00
N GLU A 536 -35.19 -18.34 10.04
CA GLU A 536 -36.38 -18.36 10.90
C GLU A 536 -37.18 -19.63 10.59
N ARG A 537 -37.12 -20.63 11.49
CA ARG A 537 -37.98 -21.80 11.40
C ARG A 537 -39.41 -21.30 11.54
N ASP A 538 -40.15 -21.30 10.43
CA ASP A 538 -41.60 -21.18 10.45
C ASP A 538 -42.15 -22.30 11.38
N PRO A 539 -42.78 -21.95 12.51
CA PRO A 539 -43.34 -22.95 13.42
C PRO A 539 -44.54 -23.69 12.82
N ARG A 540 -45.02 -23.32 11.64
CA ARG A 540 -46.20 -23.90 10.99
C ARG A 540 -45.84 -24.41 9.60
N GLY A 541 -45.62 -25.71 9.52
CA GLY A 541 -45.21 -26.38 8.30
C GLY A 541 -46.07 -26.03 7.08
N SER A 542 -45.38 -25.75 5.96
CA SER A 542 -45.86 -26.16 4.65
C SER A 542 -44.65 -26.51 3.77
N ALA A 543 -44.35 -27.81 3.69
CA ALA A 543 -43.48 -28.32 2.65
C ALA A 543 -44.22 -28.18 1.31
N SER A 544 -43.65 -27.44 0.37
CA SER A 544 -44.03 -27.51 -1.05
C SER A 544 -42.84 -28.04 -1.87
N PRO A 545 -43.05 -29.02 -2.77
CA PRO A 545 -41.97 -29.87 -3.25
C PRO A 545 -41.29 -29.29 -4.49
N LYS A 546 -39.97 -29.13 -4.46
CA LYS A 546 -39.18 -28.96 -5.70
C LYS A 546 -38.66 -30.32 -6.18
N ARG A 547 -39.11 -30.66 -7.38
CA ARG A 547 -38.75 -31.79 -8.27
C ARG A 547 -37.36 -32.38 -8.04
N ARG A 548 -37.31 -33.66 -7.64
CA ARG A 548 -36.18 -34.54 -7.92
C ARG A 548 -36.36 -35.16 -9.31
N GLN A 549 -35.36 -35.01 -10.16
CA GLN A 549 -35.21 -35.79 -11.39
C GLN A 549 -34.96 -37.26 -11.02
N SER A 550 -35.64 -38.13 -11.74
CA SER A 550 -35.67 -39.59 -11.61
C SER A 550 -34.46 -40.26 -12.26
N LEU A 551 -33.85 -41.23 -11.57
CA LEU A 551 -33.24 -42.43 -12.18
C LEU A 551 -33.56 -43.66 -11.29
N PRO A 552 -33.71 -44.88 -11.85
CA PRO A 552 -34.57 -45.92 -11.27
C PRO A 552 -33.84 -47.08 -10.57
N ASN A 553 -34.51 -47.59 -9.53
CA ASN A 553 -34.67 -48.97 -9.04
C ASN A 553 -33.46 -49.93 -8.85
N SER A 554 -33.27 -50.38 -7.59
CA SER A 554 -33.46 -51.80 -7.18
C SER A 554 -33.47 -52.00 -5.64
N PHE A 555 -34.50 -52.71 -5.15
CA PHE A 555 -34.93 -53.13 -3.78
C PHE A 555 -33.92 -54.00 -2.95
N PRO A 556 -34.24 -54.56 -1.73
CA PRO A 556 -34.98 -54.07 -0.54
C PRO A 556 -34.36 -54.42 0.85
N GLY A 557 -34.91 -53.81 1.92
CA GLY A 557 -34.91 -54.29 3.32
C GLY A 557 -33.71 -53.79 4.15
N SER A 558 -33.86 -53.25 5.37
CA SER A 558 -34.72 -53.62 6.48
C SER A 558 -35.03 -52.43 7.40
N ALA A 559 -36.12 -52.56 8.15
CA ALA A 559 -36.65 -51.61 9.11
C ALA A 559 -35.70 -51.40 10.30
N TRP A 560 -35.44 -50.14 10.64
CA TRP A 560 -35.06 -49.72 11.98
C TRP A 560 -36.03 -48.62 12.41
N GLU A 561 -36.84 -48.94 13.41
CA GLU A 561 -37.72 -48.03 14.13
C GLU A 561 -36.90 -46.84 14.67
N ARG A 562 -37.34 -45.61 14.38
CA ARG A 562 -36.82 -44.42 15.06
C ARG A 562 -37.41 -44.37 16.47
N ASP A 563 -36.56 -44.47 17.47
CA ASP A 563 -36.88 -44.06 18.84
C ASP A 563 -37.22 -42.55 18.86
N PRO A 564 -38.40 -42.12 19.34
CA PRO A 564 -38.78 -40.71 19.38
C PRO A 564 -38.11 -39.90 20.50
N ARG A 565 -37.14 -40.43 21.23
CA ARG A 565 -36.53 -39.78 22.41
C ARG A 565 -35.07 -39.39 22.25
N GLY A 566 -34.70 -38.81 21.11
CA GLY A 566 -33.46 -38.03 21.01
C GLY A 566 -33.62 -36.69 21.72
N SER A 567 -33.02 -36.52 22.89
CA SER A 567 -32.88 -35.21 23.54
C SER A 567 -32.11 -34.28 22.61
N ALA A 568 -32.71 -33.17 22.20
CA ALA A 568 -31.99 -32.14 21.46
C ALA A 568 -30.85 -31.60 22.35
N SER A 569 -29.61 -31.61 21.85
CA SER A 569 -28.48 -30.97 22.51
C SER A 569 -28.81 -29.49 22.76
N PRO A 570 -28.68 -28.98 23.99
CA PRO A 570 -29.04 -27.60 24.33
C PRO A 570 -28.15 -26.52 23.69
N ASN A 571 -27.07 -26.90 22.97
CA ASN A 571 -26.06 -25.99 22.42
C ASN A 571 -25.95 -26.02 20.88
N LEU A 572 -26.97 -26.51 20.17
CA LEU A 572 -26.98 -26.38 18.72
C LEU A 572 -27.21 -24.92 18.34
N ALA A 573 -26.20 -24.26 17.76
CA ALA A 573 -26.32 -22.91 17.26
C ALA A 573 -27.14 -22.87 15.95
N PRO A 574 -27.62 -21.68 15.50
CA PRO A 574 -28.44 -21.52 14.29
C PRO A 574 -27.80 -22.06 13.00
N PHE A 575 -26.48 -22.27 13.00
CA PHE A 575 -25.70 -22.84 11.91
C PHE A 575 -25.61 -24.38 11.92
N GLY A 576 -26.26 -25.04 12.90
CA GLY A 576 -26.16 -26.49 13.08
C GLY A 576 -24.83 -26.96 13.67
N LYS A 577 -23.99 -26.02 14.13
CA LYS A 577 -22.69 -26.28 14.78
C LYS A 577 -22.88 -26.36 16.30
N GLU A 578 -22.36 -27.41 16.93
CA GLU A 578 -22.25 -27.47 18.39
C GLU A 578 -21.06 -26.63 18.84
N CYS A 579 -21.28 -25.69 19.76
CA CYS A 579 -20.20 -24.86 20.32
C CYS A 579 -19.54 -25.58 21.49
N ARG A 580 -18.24 -25.87 21.38
CA ARG A 580 -17.45 -26.52 22.42
C ARG A 580 -16.41 -25.59 23.01
N THR A 581 -15.84 -24.74 22.18
CA THR A 581 -14.81 -23.77 22.55
C THR A 581 -15.27 -22.35 22.30
N VAL A 582 -14.58 -21.39 22.92
CA VAL A 582 -14.74 -19.97 22.59
C VAL A 582 -14.49 -19.72 21.10
N GLY A 583 -13.55 -20.44 20.48
CA GLY A 583 -13.29 -20.43 19.04
C GLY A 583 -14.54 -20.71 18.20
N ASP A 584 -15.29 -21.77 18.53
CA ASP A 584 -16.54 -22.11 17.83
C ASP A 584 -17.57 -20.96 17.88
N VAL A 585 -17.67 -20.27 19.04
CA VAL A 585 -18.60 -19.15 19.19
C VAL A 585 -18.13 -17.94 18.39
N VAL A 586 -16.83 -17.62 18.42
CA VAL A 586 -16.25 -16.52 17.63
C VAL A 586 -16.51 -16.74 16.14
N GLU A 587 -16.29 -17.94 15.62
CA GLU A 587 -16.58 -18.29 14.23
C GLU A 587 -18.04 -17.98 13.86
N ILE A 588 -18.98 -18.38 14.72
CA ILE A 588 -20.41 -18.11 14.51
C ILE A 588 -20.72 -16.61 14.52
N LEU A 589 -20.09 -15.83 15.40
CA LEU A 589 -20.25 -14.37 15.42
C LEU A 589 -19.74 -13.73 14.13
N GLU A 590 -18.62 -14.21 13.59
CA GLU A 590 -18.02 -13.73 12.35
C GLU A 590 -18.87 -14.07 11.12
N GLU A 591 -19.38 -15.29 11.04
CA GLU A 591 -20.31 -15.70 9.98
C GLU A 591 -21.61 -14.89 10.03
N TYR A 592 -22.15 -14.67 11.23
CA TYR A 592 -23.35 -13.87 11.40
C TYR A 592 -23.11 -12.38 11.09
N ALA A 593 -21.96 -11.83 11.49
CA ALA A 593 -21.54 -10.48 11.10
C ALA A 593 -21.48 -10.33 9.56
N ALA A 594 -20.90 -11.30 8.87
CA ALA A 594 -20.86 -11.33 7.41
C ALA A 594 -22.26 -11.35 6.78
N GLN A 595 -23.19 -12.15 7.32
CA GLN A 595 -24.59 -12.17 6.86
C GLN A 595 -25.27 -10.81 7.03
N LEU A 596 -25.11 -10.17 8.20
CA LEU A 596 -25.71 -8.85 8.45
C LEU A 596 -25.15 -7.79 7.51
N VAL A 597 -23.84 -7.81 7.25
CA VAL A 597 -23.20 -6.90 6.28
C VAL A 597 -23.67 -7.18 4.86
N GLU A 598 -23.83 -8.44 4.46
CA GLU A 598 -24.33 -8.82 3.14
C GLU A 598 -25.79 -8.36 2.92
N GLN A 599 -26.63 -8.49 3.94
CA GLN A 599 -27.99 -7.94 3.94
C GLN A 599 -27.97 -6.42 3.83
N LEU A 600 -27.08 -5.77 4.56
CA LEU A 600 -26.91 -4.32 4.53
C LEU A 600 -26.49 -3.81 3.14
N ILE A 601 -25.57 -4.50 2.47
CA ILE A 601 -25.12 -4.18 1.11
C ILE A 601 -26.24 -4.40 0.08
N SER A 602 -27.03 -5.47 0.23
CA SER A 602 -28.08 -5.83 -0.73
C SER A 602 -29.40 -5.07 -0.56
N GLU A 603 -29.46 -4.12 0.40
CA GLU A 603 -30.66 -3.38 0.79
C GLU A 603 -31.87 -4.27 1.14
N ARG A 604 -31.62 -5.55 1.44
CA ARG A 604 -32.66 -6.51 1.79
C ARG A 604 -32.95 -6.39 3.29
N GLN A 605 -34.12 -5.82 3.58
CA GLN A 605 -34.78 -5.71 4.89
C GLN A 605 -34.08 -4.82 5.94
N HIS A 606 -34.86 -3.92 6.54
CA HIS A 606 -34.52 -3.27 7.80
C HIS A 606 -34.86 -4.23 8.95
N HIS A 607 -33.85 -4.86 9.54
CA HIS A 607 -34.04 -5.63 10.76
C HIS A 607 -33.85 -4.75 11.99
N THR A 608 -34.71 -4.95 12.99
CA THR A 608 -34.48 -4.45 14.34
C THR A 608 -33.46 -5.36 15.02
N CYS A 609 -32.17 -5.05 14.85
CA CYS A 609 -31.16 -5.58 15.75
C CYS A 609 -31.30 -4.90 17.12
N THR A 610 -30.81 -5.58 18.15
CA THR A 610 -30.61 -5.03 19.49
C THR A 610 -29.69 -3.80 19.47
N ARG A 611 -29.74 -3.01 20.55
CA ARG A 611 -29.23 -1.63 20.55
C ARG A 611 -27.74 -1.51 20.22
N ALA A 612 -26.90 -2.48 20.57
CA ALA A 612 -25.46 -2.40 20.32
C ALA A 612 -25.13 -2.70 18.85
N THR A 613 -25.60 -3.83 18.32
CA THR A 613 -25.36 -4.25 16.93
C THR A 613 -25.93 -3.24 15.94
N GLN A 614 -27.13 -2.70 16.20
CA GLN A 614 -27.74 -1.71 15.31
C GLN A 614 -26.87 -0.46 15.16
N ARG A 615 -26.20 0.00 16.22
CA ARG A 615 -25.31 1.17 16.17
C ARG A 615 -24.10 0.93 15.26
N GLU A 616 -23.55 -0.28 15.31
CA GLU A 616 -22.43 -0.66 14.45
C GLU A 616 -22.88 -0.77 12.98
N LEU A 617 -24.05 -1.36 12.71
CA LEU A 617 -24.62 -1.42 11.36
C LEU A 617 -24.95 -0.03 10.79
N ASP A 618 -25.49 0.88 11.60
CA ASP A 618 -25.76 2.27 11.19
C ASP A 618 -24.47 3.01 10.88
N TRP A 619 -23.40 2.75 11.64
CA TRP A 619 -22.07 3.29 11.35
C TRP A 619 -21.51 2.73 10.04
N ILE A 620 -21.59 1.42 9.80
CA ILE A 620 -21.18 0.79 8.54
C ILE A 620 -21.92 1.44 7.36
N ARG A 621 -23.25 1.58 7.47
CA ARG A 621 -24.07 2.19 6.42
C ARG A 621 -23.65 3.63 6.10
N SER A 622 -23.26 4.41 7.11
CA SER A 622 -22.94 5.82 6.95
C SER A 622 -21.47 6.11 6.60
N HIS A 623 -20.54 5.19 6.90
CA HIS A 623 -19.09 5.46 6.79
C HIS A 623 -18.33 4.49 5.87
N LEU A 624 -18.81 3.25 5.69
CA LEU A 624 -18.06 2.22 4.95
C LEU A 624 -18.71 1.79 3.65
N LEU A 625 -20.03 1.92 3.53
CA LEU A 625 -20.67 1.65 2.25
C LEU A 625 -20.31 2.75 1.25
N PRO A 626 -19.98 2.39 0.00
CA PRO A 626 -19.81 3.36 -1.08
C PRO A 626 -21.07 4.23 -1.20
N ALA A 627 -20.87 5.53 -1.40
CA ALA A 627 -21.94 6.51 -1.58
C ALA A 627 -22.72 6.32 -2.89
#